data_AF-A0A7J3WBW7-F1
#
_entry.id   AF-A0A7J3WBW7-F1
#
_cell.length_a   1.000
_cell.length_b   1.000
_cell.length_c   1.000
_cell.angle_alpha   90.00
_cell.angle_beta   90.00
_cell.angle_gamma   90.00
#
_symmetry.space_group_name_H-M   'P 1'
#
loop_
_entity.id
_entity.type
_entity.pdbx_description
1 polymer ?
#
loop_
_entity_poly.entity_id
_entity_poly.type
_entity_poly.pdbx_seq_one_letter_code
_entity_poly.pdbx_strand_id
1 'polypeptide(L)'
;GFLVFFIAAVSEAERIPFDLPTAEQELVEGWMVEYGGVGFLGIQLAMYTKLDALLFLTVNLYLGGWHGPAIPGVPETILHPFWVFVKFLILLTIVFMFRGVYTRITIRKILDLGWRYLIPLGFINLFLVSLTIYLPTLLA
;
A
#
# COMPACT_ATOMS: atom_id res chain seq x y z
N GLY A 1 -12.54 -4.17 2.96
CA GLY A 1 -11.71 -2.94 3.06
C GLY A 1 -10.25 -3.18 2.75
N PHE A 2 -9.55 -3.87 3.65
CA PHE A 2 -8.09 -4.00 3.65
C PHE A 2 -7.44 -4.36 2.30
N LEU A 3 -7.86 -5.46 1.67
CA LEU A 3 -7.23 -5.92 0.42
C LEU A 3 -7.38 -4.90 -0.72
N VAL A 4 -8.54 -4.26 -0.84
CA VAL A 4 -8.77 -3.22 -1.86
C VAL A 4 -7.83 -2.04 -1.63
N PHE A 5 -7.71 -1.60 -0.37
CA PHE A 5 -6.80 -0.51 0.00
C PHE A 5 -5.34 -0.88 -0.22
N PHE A 6 -4.92 -2.07 0.21
CA PHE A 6 -3.53 -2.52 0.10
C PHE A 6 -3.09 -2.66 -1.36
N ILE A 7 -3.91 -3.29 -2.21
CA ILE A 7 -3.60 -3.42 -3.64
C ILE A 7 -3.55 -2.03 -4.31
N ALA A 8 -4.50 -1.14 -3.99
CA ALA A 8 -4.48 0.23 -4.50
C ALA A 8 -3.24 1.02 -4.04
N ALA A 9 -2.85 0.89 -2.77
CA ALA A 9 -1.66 1.54 -2.22
C ALA A 9 -0.37 1.04 -2.89
N VAL A 10 -0.24 -0.26 -3.13
CA VAL A 10 0.92 -0.82 -3.85
C VAL A 10 0.92 -0.39 -5.33
N SER A 11 -0.25 -0.27 -5.96
CA SER A 11 -0.38 0.25 -7.33
C SER A 11 0.03 1.72 -7.42
N GLU A 12 -0.39 2.56 -6.47
CA GLU A 12 -0.05 3.98 -6.41
C GLU A 12 1.44 4.20 -6.11
N ALA A 13 2.10 3.28 -5.42
CA ALA A 13 3.54 3.33 -5.19
C ALA A 13 4.37 3.13 -6.47
N GLU A 14 3.73 2.72 -7.58
CA GLU A 14 4.35 2.50 -8.89
C GLU A 14 5.57 1.58 -8.82
N ARG A 15 5.53 0.60 -7.91
CA ARG A 15 6.58 -0.41 -7.78
C ARG A 15 6.15 -1.69 -8.47
N ILE A 16 7.13 -2.45 -8.97
CA ILE A 16 6.93 -3.77 -9.56
C ILE A 16 6.02 -4.58 -8.63
N PRO A 17 4.85 -5.05 -9.12
CA PRO A 17 4.49 -5.26 -10.52
C PRO A 17 3.78 -4.11 -11.28
N PHE A 18 3.46 -2.99 -10.62
CA PHE A 18 2.66 -1.86 -11.12
C PHE A 18 3.50 -0.66 -11.61
N ASP A 19 4.69 -0.94 -12.13
CA ASP A 19 5.67 0.06 -12.56
C ASP A 19 5.33 0.58 -13.98
N LEU A 20 4.42 1.56 -14.05
CA LEU A 20 3.86 2.12 -15.29
C LEU A 20 4.70 3.26 -15.92
N PRO A 21 5.17 4.27 -15.15
CA PRO A 21 5.76 5.49 -15.74
C PRO A 21 7.15 5.26 -16.36
N THR A 22 7.84 4.21 -15.94
CA THR A 22 9.19 3.85 -16.42
C THR A 22 9.17 2.87 -17.59
N ALA A 23 8.02 2.27 -17.92
CA ALA A 23 7.99 0.97 -18.59
C ALA A 23 7.60 0.97 -20.07
N GLU A 24 7.00 2.02 -20.65
CA GLU A 24 6.33 1.82 -21.96
C GLU A 24 7.08 2.26 -23.24
N GLN A 25 8.17 3.06 -23.23
CA GLN A 25 8.83 3.43 -24.51
C GLN A 25 10.38 3.48 -24.54
N GLU A 26 11.06 3.65 -23.42
CA GLU A 26 12.52 3.80 -23.38
C GLU A 26 13.09 2.70 -22.48
N LEU A 27 13.98 1.82 -22.99
CA LEU A 27 14.69 0.82 -22.16
C LEU A 27 15.63 1.45 -21.11
N VAL A 28 15.57 2.77 -20.94
CA VAL A 28 16.50 3.63 -20.20
C VAL A 28 15.74 4.39 -19.11
N GLU A 29 14.99 3.72 -18.22
CA GLU A 29 14.34 4.31 -17.02
C GLU A 29 13.39 5.53 -17.27
N GLY A 30 12.96 5.73 -18.52
CA GLY A 30 11.99 6.77 -18.91
C GLY A 30 12.45 8.19 -18.57
N TRP A 31 11.59 8.97 -17.93
CA TRP A 31 11.84 10.38 -17.58
C TRP A 31 13.01 10.59 -16.60
N MET A 32 13.48 9.54 -15.90
CA MET A 32 14.53 9.67 -14.89
C MET A 32 15.90 10.01 -15.51
N VAL A 33 16.12 9.73 -16.79
CA VAL A 33 17.39 10.06 -17.46
C VAL A 33 17.57 11.54 -17.78
N GLU A 34 16.49 12.31 -17.71
CA GLU A 34 16.53 13.76 -17.94
C GLU A 34 17.12 14.52 -16.73
N TYR A 35 17.28 13.86 -15.59
CA TYR A 35 17.75 14.47 -14.34
C TYR A 35 19.22 14.15 -14.06
N GLY A 36 19.99 15.18 -13.69
CA GLY A 36 21.34 15.00 -13.14
C GLY A 36 21.32 14.31 -11.77
N GLY A 37 22.49 13.91 -11.26
CA GLY A 37 22.61 13.03 -10.09
C GLY A 37 21.84 13.46 -8.82
N VAL A 38 21.83 14.75 -8.48
CA VAL A 38 21.08 15.26 -7.31
C VAL A 38 19.56 15.20 -7.54
N GLY A 39 19.10 15.51 -8.76
CA GLY A 39 17.69 15.42 -9.13
C GLY A 39 17.19 13.98 -9.10
N PHE A 40 17.98 13.07 -9.69
CA PHE A 40 17.72 11.63 -9.63
C PHE A 40 17.61 11.13 -8.18
N LEU A 41 18.54 11.51 -7.31
CA LEU A 41 18.51 11.10 -5.91
C LEU A 41 17.26 11.60 -5.18
N GLY A 42 16.86 12.86 -5.37
CA GLY A 42 15.66 13.42 -4.77
C GLY A 42 14.38 12.71 -5.21
N ILE A 43 14.25 12.44 -6.52
CA ILE A 43 13.14 11.69 -7.10
C ILE A 43 13.09 10.26 -6.56
N GLN A 44 14.23 9.56 -6.53
CA GLN A 44 14.29 8.18 -6.06
C GLN A 44 13.95 8.08 -4.56
N LEU A 45 14.45 9.02 -3.75
CA LEU A 45 14.10 9.14 -2.34
C LEU A 45 12.60 9.37 -2.16
N ALA A 46 12.02 10.33 -2.89
CA ALA A 46 10.58 10.62 -2.81
C ALA A 46 9.71 9.41 -3.15
N MET A 47 10.07 8.62 -4.18
CA MET A 47 9.32 7.42 -4.54
C MET A 47 9.40 6.32 -3.46
N TYR A 48 10.55 6.15 -2.79
CA TYR A 48 10.64 5.21 -1.66
C TYR A 48 9.89 5.72 -0.43
N THR A 49 10.00 7.01 -0.11
CA THR A 49 9.24 7.63 0.97
C THR A 49 7.73 7.53 0.72
N LYS A 50 7.27 7.65 -0.54
CA LYS A 50 5.86 7.42 -0.92
C LYS A 50 5.41 6.00 -0.56
N LEU A 51 6.19 4.99 -0.92
CA LEU A 51 5.90 3.60 -0.57
C LEU A 51 5.81 3.43 0.95
N ASP A 52 6.82 3.93 1.68
CA ASP A 52 6.87 3.79 3.13
C ASP A 52 5.67 4.46 3.80
N ALA A 53 5.32 5.67 3.37
CA ALA A 53 4.15 6.41 3.87
C ALA A 53 2.84 5.64 3.66
N LEU A 54 2.64 5.06 2.48
CA LEU A 54 1.45 4.26 2.15
C LEU A 54 1.37 2.97 2.99
N LEU A 55 2.51 2.34 3.27
CA LEU A 55 2.57 1.17 4.15
C LEU A 55 2.29 1.54 5.61
N PHE A 56 2.86 2.63 6.12
CA PHE A 56 2.54 3.16 7.45
C PHE A 56 1.05 3.49 7.58
N LEU A 57 0.45 4.10 6.56
CA LEU A 57 -0.98 4.37 6.53
C LEU A 57 -1.79 3.07 6.58
N THR A 58 -1.38 2.05 5.83
CA THR A 58 -2.01 0.72 5.85
C THR A 58 -1.97 0.09 7.24
N VAL A 59 -0.83 0.16 7.92
CA VAL A 59 -0.66 -0.38 9.29
C VAL A 59 -1.59 0.31 10.28
N ASN A 60 -1.67 1.64 10.22
CA ASN A 60 -2.48 2.42 11.13
C ASN A 60 -3.99 2.22 10.90
N LEU A 61 -4.43 2.20 9.64
CA LEU A 61 -5.85 2.09 9.33
C LEU A 61 -6.42 0.68 9.51
N TYR A 62 -5.64 -0.36 9.22
CA TYR A 62 -6.19 -1.73 9.12
C TYR A 62 -5.54 -2.76 10.05
N LEU A 63 -4.28 -2.60 10.43
CA LEU A 63 -3.56 -3.58 11.26
C LEU A 63 -3.52 -3.17 12.74
N GLY A 64 -4.36 -2.20 13.15
CA GLY A 64 -4.49 -1.76 14.54
C GLY A 64 -3.37 -0.84 15.04
N GLY A 65 -2.53 -0.31 14.12
CA GLY A 65 -1.49 0.67 14.45
C GLY A 65 -0.62 0.24 15.63
N TRP A 66 -0.69 1.04 16.70
CA TRP A 66 0.08 0.91 17.95
C TRP A 66 -0.30 -0.29 18.82
N HIS A 67 -1.44 -0.94 18.59
CA HIS A 67 -1.90 -2.03 19.43
C HIS A 67 -1.17 -3.34 19.10
N GLY A 68 -0.61 -3.99 20.11
CA GLY A 68 -0.03 -5.33 19.99
C GLY A 68 -0.03 -6.04 21.33
N PRO A 69 0.35 -7.32 21.38
CA PRO A 69 0.43 -8.08 22.63
C PRO A 69 1.28 -7.35 23.67
N ALA A 70 0.73 -7.21 24.88
CA ALA A 70 1.47 -6.63 26.00
C ALA A 70 2.58 -7.59 26.43
N ILE A 71 3.81 -7.09 26.53
CA ILE A 71 4.96 -7.86 27.00
C ILE A 71 5.23 -7.45 28.45
N PRO A 72 5.11 -8.37 29.42
CA PRO A 72 5.40 -8.06 30.81
C PRO A 72 6.82 -7.50 30.98
N GLY A 73 6.96 -6.34 31.62
CA GLY A 73 8.25 -5.72 31.92
C GLY A 73 8.76 -4.68 30.91
N VAL A 74 8.04 -4.41 29.82
CA VAL A 74 8.39 -3.34 28.86
C VAL A 74 7.37 -2.21 28.92
N PRO A 75 7.79 -0.94 29.03
CA PRO A 75 6.87 0.19 28.98
C PRO A 75 6.08 0.26 27.66
N GLU A 76 4.79 0.56 27.74
CA GLU A 76 3.90 0.71 26.58
C GLU A 76 4.41 1.77 25.59
N THR A 77 5.08 2.81 26.08
CA THR A 77 5.69 3.88 25.27
C THR A 77 6.71 3.38 24.26
N ILE A 78 7.41 2.29 24.56
CA ILE A 78 8.38 1.65 23.65
C ILE A 78 7.70 0.57 22.81
N LEU A 79 6.77 -0.16 23.43
CA LEU A 79 6.08 -1.28 22.80
C LEU A 79 5.16 -0.84 21.66
N HIS A 80 4.50 0.31 21.80
CA HIS A 80 3.63 0.87 20.78
C HIS A 80 4.38 1.14 19.46
N PRO A 81 5.45 1.98 19.39
CA PRO A 81 6.21 2.19 18.16
C PRO A 81 6.81 0.91 17.59
N PHE A 82 7.26 0.03 18.47
CA PHE A 82 7.83 -1.25 18.08
C PHE A 82 6.84 -2.09 17.27
N TRP A 83 5.59 -2.21 17.72
CA TRP A 83 4.56 -2.98 16.99
C TRP A 83 4.19 -2.37 15.65
N VAL A 84 4.11 -1.04 15.55
CA VAL A 84 3.89 -0.35 14.26
C VAL A 84 5.03 -0.69 13.30
N PHE A 85 6.27 -0.58 13.77
CA PHE A 85 7.45 -0.84 12.97
C PHE A 85 7.55 -2.31 12.51
N VAL A 86 7.25 -3.27 13.39
CA VAL A 86 7.20 -4.70 13.04
C VAL A 86 6.16 -4.98 11.97
N LYS A 87 4.93 -4.47 12.12
CA LYS A 87 3.86 -4.64 11.11
C LYS A 87 4.24 -3.98 9.78
N PHE A 88 4.85 -2.80 9.84
CA PHE A 88 5.38 -2.10 8.68
C PHE A 88 6.43 -2.96 7.96
N LEU A 89 7.42 -3.50 8.68
CA LEU A 89 8.45 -4.36 8.11
C LEU A 89 7.87 -5.63 7.47
N ILE A 90 6.82 -6.21 8.06
CA ILE A 90 6.12 -7.36 7.46
C ILE A 90 5.50 -6.97 6.12
N LEU A 91 4.76 -5.85 6.06
CA LEU A 91 4.17 -5.39 4.81
C LEU A 91 5.23 -5.01 3.77
N LEU A 92 6.31 -4.33 4.19
CA LEU A 92 7.44 -3.99 3.33
C LEU A 92 8.05 -5.26 2.74
N THR A 93 8.27 -6.28 3.57
CA THR A 93 8.77 -7.59 3.13
C THR A 93 7.86 -8.22 2.08
N ILE A 94 6.54 -8.19 2.29
CA ILE A 94 5.56 -8.71 1.32
C ILE A 94 5.65 -7.96 -0.02
N VAL A 95 5.73 -6.63 0.00
CA VAL A 95 5.86 -5.82 -1.22
C VAL A 95 7.17 -6.11 -1.95
N PHE A 96 8.28 -6.27 -1.20
CA PHE A 96 9.56 -6.64 -1.79
C PHE A 96 9.55 -8.06 -2.37
N MET A 97 8.82 -9.00 -1.74
CA MET A 97 8.60 -10.34 -2.32
C MET A 97 7.83 -10.25 -3.63
N PHE A 98 6.85 -9.35 -3.75
CA PHE A 98 6.11 -9.16 -5.01
C PHE A 98 7.02 -8.76 -6.17
N ARG A 99 8.07 -7.96 -5.91
CA ARG A 99 9.08 -7.63 -6.92
C ARG A 99 9.81 -8.87 -7.45
N GLY A 100 10.04 -9.88 -6.61
CA GLY A 100 10.71 -11.12 -7.00
C GLY A 100 9.79 -12.19 -7.59
N VAL A 101 8.50 -12.19 -7.20
CA VAL A 101 7.52 -13.21 -7.60
C VAL A 101 6.75 -12.83 -8.86
N TYR A 102 6.39 -11.55 -9.01
CA TYR A 102 5.54 -11.09 -10.11
C TYR A 102 6.35 -10.42 -11.20
N THR A 103 6.00 -10.75 -12.44
CA THR A 103 6.46 -10.04 -13.64
C THR A 103 5.74 -8.71 -13.77
N ARG A 104 6.35 -7.75 -14.47
CA ARG A 104 5.72 -6.47 -14.81
C ARG A 104 4.38 -6.68 -15.53
N ILE A 105 3.37 -5.90 -15.14
CA ILE A 105 2.01 -5.98 -15.67
C ILE A 105 1.78 -4.81 -16.63
N THR A 106 1.15 -5.07 -17.78
CA THR A 106 0.79 -4.04 -18.77
C THR A 106 -0.26 -3.06 -18.26
N ILE A 107 -0.22 -1.79 -18.71
CA ILE A 107 -1.17 -0.74 -18.30
C ILE A 107 -2.63 -1.15 -18.44
N ARG A 108 -2.98 -1.83 -19.54
CA ARG A 108 -4.35 -2.29 -19.79
C ARG A 108 -4.86 -3.22 -18.69
N LYS A 109 -4.00 -4.10 -18.15
CA LYS A 109 -4.39 -5.05 -17.09
C LYS A 109 -4.53 -4.33 -15.74
N ILE A 110 -3.73 -3.28 -15.49
CA ILE A 110 -3.81 -2.48 -14.26
C ILE A 110 -5.09 -1.65 -14.27
N LEU A 111 -5.40 -1.02 -15.40
CA LEU A 111 -6.65 -0.27 -15.57
C LEU A 111 -7.88 -1.19 -15.45
N ASP A 112 -7.85 -2.39 -16.03
CA ASP A 112 -8.92 -3.39 -15.85
C ASP A 112 -9.03 -3.81 -14.37
N LEU A 113 -7.91 -4.08 -13.68
CA LEU A 113 -7.92 -4.39 -12.24
C LEU A 113 -8.59 -3.28 -11.42
N GLY A 114 -8.22 -2.02 -11.68
CA GLY A 114 -8.78 -0.86 -10.99
C GLY A 114 -10.28 -0.68 -11.24
N TRP A 115 -10.65 -0.48 -12.50
CA TRP A 115 -12.01 -0.12 -12.88
C TRP A 115 -13.00 -1.28 -12.78
N ARG A 116 -12.59 -2.49 -13.13
CA ARG A 116 -13.49 -3.65 -13.17
C ARG A 116 -13.62 -4.35 -11.82
N TYR A 117 -12.58 -4.33 -10.99
CA TYR A 117 -12.57 -5.10 -9.74
C TYR A 117 -12.47 -4.21 -8.50
N LEU A 118 -11.42 -3.38 -8.37
CA LEU A 118 -11.16 -2.65 -7.13
C LEU A 118 -12.25 -1.62 -6.81
N ILE A 119 -12.70 -0.83 -7.79
CA ILE A 119 -13.75 0.18 -7.59
C ILE A 119 -15.09 -0.47 -7.19
N PRO A 120 -15.63 -1.46 -7.94
CA PRO A 120 -16.87 -2.12 -7.54
C PRO A 120 -16.78 -2.81 -6.17
N LEU A 121 -15.67 -3.49 -5.87
CA LEU A 121 -15.44 -4.11 -4.55
C LEU A 121 -15.39 -3.07 -3.43
N GLY A 122 -14.83 -1.89 -3.69
CA GLY A 122 -14.83 -0.76 -2.77
C GLY A 122 -16.25 -0.30 -2.43
N PHE A 123 -17.10 -0.11 -3.44
CA PHE A 123 -18.50 0.26 -3.25
C PHE A 123 -19.29 -0.81 -2.49
N ILE A 124 -19.16 -2.08 -2.87
CA ILE A 124 -19.84 -3.20 -2.17
C ILE A 124 -19.46 -3.20 -0.70
N ASN A 125 -18.16 -3.08 -0.39
CA ASN A 125 -17.68 -3.02 0.98
C ASN A 125 -18.25 -1.81 1.75
N LEU A 126 -18.33 -0.64 1.11
CA LEU A 126 -18.94 0.56 1.73
C LEU A 126 -20.41 0.33 2.10
N PHE A 127 -21.19 -0.23 1.16
CA PHE A 127 -22.60 -0.54 1.39
C PHE A 127 -22.79 -1.58 2.50
N LEU A 128 -21.96 -2.64 2.51
CA LEU A 128 -22.02 -3.67 3.55
C LEU A 128 -21.73 -3.08 4.93
N VAL A 129 -20.67 -2.27 5.06
CA VAL A 129 -20.33 -1.64 6.34
C VAL A 129 -21.46 -0.72 6.80
N SER A 130 -21.98 0.13 5.92
CA SER A 130 -23.13 0.98 6.22
C SER A 130 -24.33 0.16 6.72
N LEU A 131 -24.70 -0.90 5.98
CA LEU A 131 -25.80 -1.78 6.36
C LEU A 131 -25.58 -2.42 7.74
N THR A 132 -24.38 -2.93 8.03
CA THR A 132 -24.10 -3.54 9.35
C THR A 132 -24.23 -2.57 10.52
N ILE A 133 -23.96 -1.28 10.30
CA ILE A 133 -24.10 -0.24 11.33
C ILE A 133 -25.57 0.10 11.56
N TYR A 134 -26.39 0.18 10.50
CA TYR A 134 -27.81 0.56 10.58
C TYR A 134 -28.76 -0.62 10.87
N LEU A 135 -28.38 -1.86 10.60
CA LEU A 135 -29.22 -3.04 10.83
C LEU A 135 -29.67 -3.18 12.30
N PRO A 136 -28.78 -3.03 13.31
CA PRO A 136 -29.19 -3.12 14.71
C PRO A 136 -30.17 -2.01 15.13
N THR A 137 -30.02 -0.81 14.57
CA THR A 137 -30.95 0.31 14.84
C THR A 137 -32.32 0.16 14.18
N LEU A 138 -32.43 -0.65 13.14
CA LEU A 138 -33.70 -0.92 12.46
C LEU A 138 -34.47 -2.10 13.09
N LEU A 139 -33.77 -2.96 13.81
CA LEU A 139 -34.32 -4.14 14.48
C LEU A 139 -34.66 -3.89 15.97
N ALA A 140 -34.26 -2.75 16.52
CA ALA A 140 -34.60 -2.26 17.85
C ALA A 140 -35.81 -1.32 17.78
#